data_AF-A0A836CJ73-F1
#
_entry.id   AF-A0A836CJ73-F1
#
_cell.length_a   1.000
_cell.length_b   1.000
_cell.length_c   1.000
_cell.angle_alpha   90.00
_cell.angle_beta   90.00
_cell.angle_gamma   90.00
#
_symmetry.space_group_name_H-M   'P 1'
#
loop_
_entity.id
_entity.type
_entity.pdbx_description
1 polymer ?
#
loop_
_entity_poly.entity_id
_entity_poly.type
_entity_poly.pdbx_seq_one_letter_code
_entity_poly.pdbx_strand_id
1 'polypeptide(L)'
;MAEDLSSKTAKQAPPDGVKPIWIQAKNYATYGLGSLETGYPSHVLLKRADLLTDIDKYGFMNDFNDYKVDLKKYKGEDVLLVHDEKRTYGEDWYFCFTQEAYDAQWQQLTAAAAAAGVAAEAAAAAEADAKLKAEEEARPVYVDKPILPRPWASTTSE
;
A
#
# COMPACT_ATOMS: atom_id res chain seq x y z
N MET A 1 -34.25 -3.80 -11.84
CA MET A 1 -33.88 -4.32 -10.51
C MET A 1 -32.83 -3.38 -9.99
N ALA A 2 -33.16 -2.60 -8.96
CA ALA A 2 -32.20 -1.70 -8.33
C ALA A 2 -31.42 -2.52 -7.30
N GLU A 3 -30.15 -2.77 -7.59
CA GLU A 3 -29.23 -3.36 -6.62
C GLU A 3 -28.83 -2.29 -5.61
N ASP A 4 -29.33 -2.50 -4.39
CA ASP A 4 -29.03 -1.74 -3.19
C ASP A 4 -27.54 -1.94 -2.82
N LEU A 5 -26.67 -1.10 -3.38
CA LEU A 5 -25.30 -0.94 -2.92
C LEU A 5 -25.27 0.04 -1.73
N SER A 6 -25.83 -0.39 -0.60
CA SER A 6 -25.58 0.24 0.69
C SER A 6 -25.10 -0.79 1.70
N SER A 7 -23.98 -1.42 1.40
CA SER A 7 -23.16 -2.10 2.41
C SER A 7 -22.60 -1.05 3.37
N LYS A 8 -23.43 -0.60 4.32
CA LYS A 8 -22.96 0.12 5.52
C LYS A 8 -22.09 -0.85 6.30
N THR A 9 -20.78 -0.83 6.05
CA THR A 9 -19.80 -1.48 6.92
C THR A 9 -20.06 -0.98 8.34
N ALA A 10 -20.48 -1.88 9.22
CA ALA A 10 -20.71 -1.54 10.62
C ALA A 10 -19.37 -1.08 11.21
N LYS A 11 -19.30 0.20 11.61
CA LYS A 11 -18.10 0.79 12.21
C LYS A 11 -17.73 -0.02 13.45
N GLN A 12 -16.52 -0.56 13.48
CA GLN A 12 -16.03 -1.32 14.61
C GLN A 12 -15.51 -0.36 15.68
N ALA A 13 -15.71 -0.71 16.95
CA ALA A 13 -15.04 0.03 18.02
C ALA A 13 -13.52 -0.16 17.88
N PRO A 14 -12.72 0.92 17.97
CA PRO A 14 -11.27 0.79 17.93
C PRO A 14 -10.80 -0.11 19.08
N PRO A 15 -9.78 -0.95 18.84
CA PRO A 15 -9.20 -1.78 19.89
C PRO A 15 -8.59 -0.90 21.00
N ASP A 16 -8.44 -1.48 22.19
CA ASP A 16 -7.87 -0.78 23.32
C ASP A 16 -6.46 -0.26 22.99
N GLY A 17 -6.18 1.00 23.32
CA GLY A 17 -4.91 1.64 22.98
C GLY A 17 -4.81 2.25 21.58
N VAL A 18 -5.88 2.23 20.79
CA VAL A 18 -5.98 2.89 19.47
C VAL A 18 -7.07 3.96 19.47
N LYS A 19 -6.82 5.11 18.82
CA LYS A 19 -7.84 6.12 18.57
C LYS A 19 -7.89 6.53 17.09
N PRO A 20 -9.09 6.59 16.49
CA PRO A 20 -9.26 7.23 15.19
C PRO A 20 -8.98 8.72 15.30
N ILE A 21 -8.39 9.29 14.27
CA ILE A 21 -8.07 10.71 14.21
C ILE A 21 -8.40 11.25 12.82
N TRP A 22 -9.06 12.40 12.80
CA TRP A 22 -9.20 13.18 11.58
C TRP A 22 -8.01 14.13 11.46
N ILE A 23 -7.28 14.03 10.36
CA ILE A 23 -6.18 14.94 10.06
C ILE A 23 -6.66 15.98 9.04
N GLN A 24 -6.37 17.26 9.29
CA GLN A 24 -6.67 18.30 8.32
C GLN A 24 -5.75 18.19 7.10
N ALA A 25 -6.33 18.26 5.89
CA ALA A 25 -5.59 18.12 4.62
C ALA A 25 -4.36 19.05 4.51
N LYS A 26 -4.42 20.25 5.09
CA LYS A 26 -3.29 21.20 5.13
C LYS A 26 -2.06 20.68 5.88
N ASN A 27 -2.25 19.74 6.81
CA ASN A 27 -1.20 19.17 7.66
C ASN A 27 -0.63 17.86 7.09
N TYR A 28 -1.18 17.35 5.98
CA TYR A 28 -0.73 16.09 5.36
C TYR A 28 0.73 16.15 4.93
N ALA A 29 1.14 17.29 4.35
CA ALA A 29 2.53 17.51 3.96
C ALA A 29 3.47 17.55 5.17
N THR A 30 3.04 18.16 6.28
CA THR A 30 3.83 18.25 7.52
C THR A 30 4.04 16.88 8.16
N TYR A 31 3.02 16.02 8.11
CA TYR A 31 3.09 14.67 8.68
C TYR A 31 3.54 13.61 7.68
N GLY A 32 3.90 13.99 6.44
CA GLY A 32 4.35 13.02 5.44
C GLY A 32 3.28 12.03 4.97
N LEU A 33 2.00 12.40 5.04
CA LEU A 33 0.87 11.52 4.73
C LEU A 33 0.58 11.39 3.23
N GLY A 34 1.35 12.01 2.35
CA GLY A 34 1.11 11.95 0.91
C GLY A 34 -0.15 12.72 0.47
N SER A 35 -0.64 12.44 -0.73
CA SER A 35 -1.82 13.10 -1.32
C SER A 35 -2.64 12.11 -2.15
N LEU A 36 -3.81 12.55 -2.62
CA LEU A 36 -4.64 11.78 -3.56
C LEU A 36 -3.90 11.42 -4.86
N GLU A 37 -2.90 12.22 -5.26
CA GLU A 37 -2.16 12.00 -6.51
C GLU A 37 -1.01 11.00 -6.35
N THR A 38 -0.33 11.03 -5.19
CA THR A 38 0.80 10.14 -4.90
C THR A 38 0.42 8.88 -4.13
N GLY A 39 -0.79 8.84 -3.58
CA GLY A 39 -1.26 7.79 -2.68
C GLY A 39 -0.88 8.08 -1.22
N TYR A 40 -1.57 7.39 -0.33
CA TYR A 40 -1.35 7.46 1.12
C TYR A 40 -0.41 6.34 1.57
N PRO A 41 0.62 6.63 2.37
CA PRO A 41 1.44 5.56 2.95
C PRO A 41 0.59 4.75 3.92
N SER A 42 0.88 3.45 4.01
CA SER A 42 0.15 2.56 4.95
C SER A 42 0.33 3.00 6.40
N HIS A 43 1.50 3.52 6.76
CA HIS A 43 1.78 4.04 8.10
C HIS A 43 2.87 5.11 8.07
N VAL A 44 2.90 5.95 9.11
CA VAL A 44 3.92 6.96 9.38
C VAL A 44 4.28 6.95 10.86
N LEU A 45 5.55 7.15 11.16
CA LEU A 45 6.07 7.33 12.52
C LEU A 45 6.24 8.83 12.80
N LEU A 46 5.58 9.31 13.85
CA LEU A 46 5.65 10.69 14.29
C LEU A 46 6.28 10.77 15.67
N LYS A 47 7.27 11.64 15.86
CA LYS A 47 7.92 11.82 17.17
C LYS A 47 6.95 12.46 18.15
N ARG A 48 6.76 11.81 19.30
CA ARG A 48 5.90 12.29 20.38
C ARG A 48 6.32 13.66 20.89
N ALA A 49 7.62 13.91 21.00
CA ALA A 49 8.17 15.18 21.47
C ALA A 49 7.82 16.35 20.52
N ASP A 50 7.92 16.11 19.20
CA ASP A 50 7.58 17.11 18.19
C ASP A 50 6.08 17.39 18.19
N LEU A 51 5.25 16.34 18.27
CA LEU A 51 3.80 16.49 18.39
C LEU A 51 3.40 17.31 19.63
N LEU A 52 3.98 17.03 20.80
CA LEU A 52 3.71 17.82 22.01
C LEU A 52 4.14 19.27 21.86
N THR A 53 5.29 19.52 21.24
CA THR A 53 5.80 20.86 20.96
C THR A 53 4.88 21.63 20.02
N ASP A 54 4.41 20.99 18.95
CA ASP A 54 3.47 21.59 18.01
C ASP A 54 2.10 21.83 18.64
N ILE A 55 1.62 20.94 19.51
CA ILE A 55 0.39 21.18 20.27
C ILE A 55 0.56 22.41 21.18
N ASP A 56 1.70 22.57 21.85
CA ASP A 56 1.94 23.76 22.69
C ASP A 56 2.09 25.05 21.86
N LYS A 57 2.58 24.96 20.61
CA LYS A 57 2.74 26.11 19.70
C LYS A 57 1.45 26.52 19.00
N TYR A 58 0.68 25.55 18.49
CA TYR A 58 -0.48 25.78 17.63
C TYR A 58 -1.82 25.55 18.35
N GLY A 59 -1.81 24.92 19.52
CA GLY A 59 -3.00 24.69 20.34
C GLY A 59 -4.10 23.99 19.57
N PHE A 60 -5.30 24.58 19.60
CA PHE A 60 -6.49 24.06 18.90
C PHE A 60 -6.33 23.90 17.38
N MET A 61 -5.33 24.54 16.76
CA MET A 61 -5.07 24.37 15.32
C MET A 61 -4.33 23.06 14.98
N ASN A 62 -3.82 22.35 15.98
CA ASN A 62 -3.14 21.07 15.81
C ASN A 62 -4.15 19.91 15.92
N ASP A 63 -4.10 18.96 14.97
CA ASP A 63 -5.03 17.82 14.94
C ASP A 63 -4.92 16.90 16.17
N PHE A 64 -3.76 16.90 16.84
CA PHE A 64 -3.49 16.09 18.01
C PHE A 64 -3.82 16.78 19.35
N ASN A 65 -4.35 18.01 19.32
CA ASN A 65 -4.63 18.78 20.53
C ASN A 65 -5.62 18.07 21.48
N ASP A 66 -6.67 17.45 20.94
CA ASP A 66 -7.65 16.68 21.71
C ASP A 66 -7.05 15.43 22.38
N TYR A 67 -5.92 14.95 21.86
CA TYR A 67 -5.22 13.77 22.35
C TYR A 67 -3.99 14.09 23.21
N LYS A 68 -3.77 15.37 23.57
CA LYS A 68 -2.61 15.81 24.37
C LYS A 68 -2.44 15.02 25.67
N VAL A 69 -3.54 14.66 26.32
CA VAL A 69 -3.52 13.90 27.58
C VAL A 69 -3.01 12.48 27.36
N ASP A 70 -3.46 11.82 26.29
CA ASP A 70 -3.04 10.46 25.94
C ASP A 70 -1.56 10.46 25.51
N LEU A 71 -1.15 11.41 24.67
CA LEU A 71 0.25 11.58 24.24
C LEU A 71 1.22 11.86 25.40
N LYS A 72 0.78 12.58 26.44
CA LYS A 72 1.59 12.78 27.65
C LYS A 72 1.74 11.52 28.48
N LYS A 73 0.72 10.65 28.51
CA LYS A 73 0.75 9.36 29.23
C LYS A 73 1.55 8.29 28.48
N TYR A 74 1.55 8.37 27.16
CA TYR A 74 2.31 7.46 26.31
C TYR A 74 3.81 7.56 26.59
N LYS A 75 4.45 6.41 26.81
CA LYS A 75 5.86 6.31 27.19
C LYS A 75 6.79 6.09 26.00
N GLY A 76 6.26 5.74 24.82
CA GLY A 76 7.06 5.56 23.62
C GLY A 76 7.61 6.88 23.08
N GLU A 77 8.67 6.79 22.28
CA GLU A 77 9.26 7.95 21.60
C GLU A 77 8.46 8.31 20.35
N ASP A 78 8.05 7.30 19.58
CA ASP A 78 7.32 7.46 18.34
C ASP A 78 5.87 7.03 18.47
N VAL A 79 4.98 7.82 17.85
CA VAL A 79 3.56 7.56 17.68
C VAL A 79 3.36 7.00 16.28
N LEU A 80 2.81 5.79 16.21
CA LEU A 80 2.46 5.15 14.95
C LEU A 80 1.09 5.66 14.49
N LEU A 81 1.07 6.29 13.32
CA LEU A 81 -0.12 6.72 12.60
C LEU A 81 -0.33 5.77 11.42
N VAL A 82 -1.52 5.16 11.32
CA VAL A 82 -1.83 4.14 10.31
C VAL A 82 -3.02 4.59 9.47
N HIS A 83 -2.93 4.35 8.16
CA HIS A 83 -3.99 4.65 7.21
C HIS A 83 -5.05 3.53 7.23
N ASP A 84 -6.29 3.88 7.53
CA ASP A 84 -7.45 2.97 7.49
C ASP A 84 -8.23 3.18 6.20
N GLU A 85 -7.77 2.54 5.12
CA GLU A 85 -8.39 2.63 3.80
C GLU A 85 -9.89 2.28 3.80
N LYS A 86 -10.32 1.43 4.74
CA LYS A 86 -11.71 0.97 4.86
C LYS A 86 -12.54 1.80 5.82
N ARG A 87 -11.94 2.79 6.50
CA ARG A 87 -12.57 3.59 7.57
C ARG A 87 -13.29 2.71 8.60
N THR A 88 -12.66 1.57 8.92
CA THR A 88 -13.11 0.56 9.87
C THR A 88 -13.49 1.18 11.21
N TYR A 89 -12.69 2.17 11.66
CA TYR A 89 -12.88 2.87 12.93
C TYR A 89 -13.53 4.25 12.80
N GLY A 90 -14.02 4.59 11.61
CA GLY A 90 -14.81 5.79 11.33
C GLY A 90 -14.06 6.94 10.67
N GLU A 91 -12.74 7.04 10.84
CA GLU A 91 -11.87 8.07 10.24
C GLU A 91 -10.85 7.44 9.28
N ASP A 92 -10.20 8.26 8.46
CA ASP A 92 -9.17 7.83 7.50
C ASP A 92 -7.86 7.37 8.18
N TRP A 93 -7.59 7.88 9.38
CA TRP A 93 -6.36 7.59 10.11
C TRP A 93 -6.68 7.15 11.53
N TYR A 94 -5.80 6.33 12.10
CA TYR A 94 -5.79 6.04 13.54
C TYR A 94 -4.37 6.02 14.05
N PHE A 95 -4.20 6.31 15.34
CA PHE A 95 -2.91 6.26 15.99
C PHE A 95 -2.92 5.40 17.25
N CYS A 96 -1.75 4.85 17.59
CA CYS A 96 -1.54 4.05 18.78
C CYS A 96 -1.01 4.94 19.92
N PHE A 97 -1.68 4.91 21.08
CA PHE A 97 -1.30 5.69 22.26
C PHE A 97 -0.84 4.81 23.45
N THR A 98 -0.76 3.50 23.24
CA THR A 98 -0.18 2.54 24.18
C THR A 98 0.93 1.75 23.48
N GLN A 99 1.89 1.27 24.27
CA GLN A 99 2.99 0.46 23.75
C GLN A 99 2.47 -0.86 23.19
N GLU A 100 1.52 -1.50 23.88
CA GLU A 100 0.92 -2.77 23.44
C GLU A 100 0.22 -2.65 22.08
N ALA A 101 -0.55 -1.57 21.87
CA ALA A 101 -1.18 -1.30 20.57
C ALA A 101 -0.15 -1.00 19.48
N TYR A 102 0.91 -0.25 19.81
CA TYR A 102 2.02 0.02 18.90
C TYR A 102 2.67 -1.28 18.44
N ASP A 103 3.08 -2.14 19.37
CA ASP A 103 3.77 -3.40 19.06
C ASP A 103 2.87 -4.35 18.26
N ALA A 104 1.59 -4.47 18.63
CA ALA A 104 0.63 -5.30 17.91
C ALA A 104 0.43 -4.82 16.46
N GLN A 105 0.25 -3.51 16.25
CA GLN A 105 0.09 -2.95 14.90
C GLN A 105 1.39 -3.01 14.10
N TRP A 106 2.53 -2.76 14.73
CA TRP A 106 3.83 -2.88 14.09
C TRP A 106 4.11 -4.30 13.62
N GLN A 107 3.77 -5.31 14.43
CA GLN A 107 3.86 -6.71 14.03
C GLN A 107 2.94 -7.03 12.84
N GLN A 108 1.71 -6.51 12.81
CA GLN A 108 0.80 -6.71 11.67
C GLN A 108 1.34 -6.06 10.40
N LEU A 109 1.86 -4.83 10.49
CA LEU A 109 2.42 -4.10 9.36
C LEU A 109 3.69 -4.76 8.82
N THR A 110 4.60 -5.19 9.70
CA THR A 110 5.83 -5.88 9.30
C THR A 110 5.58 -7.26 8.72
N ALA A 111 4.61 -8.02 9.26
CA ALA A 111 4.19 -9.30 8.68
C ALA A 111 3.57 -9.10 7.29
N ALA A 112 2.73 -8.07 7.12
CA ALA A 112 2.17 -7.73 5.83
C ALA A 112 3.24 -7.29 4.81
N ALA A 113 4.21 -6.48 5.23
CA ALA A 113 5.33 -6.06 4.39
C ALA A 113 6.22 -7.24 3.98
N ALA A 114 6.50 -8.16 4.90
CA ALA A 114 7.26 -9.38 4.61
C ALA A 114 6.51 -10.28 3.60
N ALA A 115 5.20 -10.48 3.79
CA ALA A 115 4.38 -11.25 2.85
C ALA A 115 4.31 -10.59 1.46
N ALA A 116 4.21 -9.25 1.41
CA ALA A 116 4.24 -8.50 0.16
C ALA A 116 5.59 -8.59 -0.55
N GLY A 117 6.71 -8.56 0.19
CA GLY A 117 8.05 -8.76 -0.36
C GLY A 117 8.23 -10.13 -0.99
N VAL A 118 7.78 -11.20 -0.32
CA VAL A 118 7.81 -12.57 -0.87
C VAL A 118 6.92 -12.70 -2.11
N ALA A 119 5.74 -12.07 -2.11
CA ALA A 119 4.85 -12.07 -3.26
C ALA A 119 5.43 -11.30 -4.46
N ALA A 120 6.11 -10.17 -4.20
CA ALA A 120 6.77 -9.38 -5.23
C ALA A 120 7.96 -10.13 -5.85
N GLU A 121 8.73 -10.85 -5.03
CA GLU A 121 9.85 -11.68 -5.51
C GLU A 121 9.34 -12.89 -6.32
N ALA A 122 8.23 -13.50 -5.90
CA ALA A 122 7.57 -14.56 -6.66
C ALA A 122 6.98 -14.06 -7.99
N ALA A 123 6.40 -12.86 -8.02
CA ALA A 123 5.90 -12.24 -9.24
C ALA A 123 7.04 -11.88 -10.22
N ALA A 124 8.14 -11.32 -9.71
CA ALA A 124 9.33 -11.03 -10.52
C ALA A 124 9.97 -12.31 -11.09
N ALA A 125 10.00 -13.39 -10.30
CA ALA A 125 10.47 -14.70 -10.78
C ALA A 125 9.54 -15.29 -11.86
N ALA A 126 8.22 -15.14 -11.71
CA ALA A 126 7.26 -15.59 -12.71
C ALA A 126 7.35 -14.78 -14.02
N GLU A 127 7.55 -13.46 -13.95
CA GLU A 127 7.77 -12.63 -15.13
C GLU A 127 9.10 -12.96 -15.84
N ALA A 128 10.16 -13.26 -15.08
CA ALA A 128 11.42 -13.71 -15.63
C ALA A 128 11.30 -15.07 -16.35
N ASP A 129 10.60 -16.05 -15.77
CA ASP A 129 10.35 -17.35 -16.41
C ASP A 129 9.49 -17.21 -17.68
N ALA A 130 8.45 -16.38 -17.62
CA ALA A 130 7.59 -16.11 -18.78
C ALA A 130 8.37 -15.46 -19.94
N LYS A 131 9.29 -14.52 -19.62
CA LYS A 131 10.14 -13.88 -20.62
C LYS A 131 11.13 -14.87 -21.25
N LEU A 132 11.68 -15.79 -20.46
CA LEU A 132 12.63 -16.79 -20.94
C LEU A 132 11.97 -17.84 -21.84
N LYS A 133 10.75 -18.29 -21.49
CA LYS A 133 9.92 -19.13 -22.38
C LYS A 133 9.54 -18.43 -23.67
N ALA A 134 9.09 -17.18 -23.60
CA ALA A 134 8.73 -16.41 -24.78
C ALA A 134 9.94 -16.21 -25.73
N GLU A 135 11.15 -16.03 -25.18
CA GLU A 135 12.38 -15.91 -25.96
C GLU A 135 12.83 -17.26 -26.56
N GLU A 136 12.61 -18.38 -25.87
CA GLU A 136 12.86 -19.73 -26.39
C GLU A 136 11.91 -20.08 -27.55
N GLU A 137 10.61 -19.75 -27.42
CA GLU A 137 9.60 -19.98 -28.46
C GLU A 137 9.78 -19.08 -29.68
N ALA A 138 10.35 -17.88 -29.49
CA ALA A 138 10.68 -16.96 -30.58
C ALA A 138 11.95 -17.36 -31.36
N ARG A 139 12.70 -18.38 -30.89
CA ARG A 139 13.94 -18.81 -31.54
C ARG A 139 13.61 -19.50 -32.87
N PRO A 140 14.04 -18.95 -34.02
CA PRO A 140 13.71 -19.54 -35.32
C PRO A 140 14.41 -20.89 -35.47
N VAL A 141 13.63 -21.97 -35.45
CA VAL A 141 14.08 -23.32 -35.78
C VAL A 141 14.15 -23.43 -37.30
N TYR A 142 15.36 -23.54 -37.85
CA TYR A 142 15.55 -23.78 -39.27
C TYR A 142 15.14 -25.22 -39.59
N VAL A 143 14.01 -25.37 -40.29
CA VAL A 143 13.57 -26.66 -40.83
C VAL A 143 14.23 -26.83 -42.19
N ASP A 144 15.22 -27.71 -42.27
CA ASP A 144 15.84 -28.13 -43.52
C ASP A 144 14.80 -28.86 -44.38
N LYS A 145 14.24 -28.14 -45.35
CA LYS A 145 13.28 -28.71 -46.31
C LYS A 145 14.06 -29.22 -47.51
N PRO A 146 13.88 -30.49 -47.93
CA PRO A 146 14.54 -30.99 -49.12
C PRO A 146 14.12 -30.16 -50.34
N ILE A 147 15.10 -29.72 -51.13
CA ILE A 147 14.87 -28.99 -52.37
C ILE A 147 14.26 -29.97 -53.38
N LEU A 148 12.95 -29.88 -53.57
CA LEU A 148 12.26 -30.65 -54.61
C LEU A 148 12.43 -29.93 -55.96
N PRO A 149 12.86 -30.63 -57.02
CA PRO A 149 12.97 -30.05 -58.35
C PRO A 149 11.57 -29.62 -58.83
N ARG A 150 11.46 -28.37 -59.29
CA ARG A 150 10.22 -27.88 -59.92
C ARG A 150 10.13 -28.45 -61.34
N PRO A 151 8.96 -28.92 -61.79
CA PRO A 151 8.79 -29.39 -63.17
C PRO A 151 9.03 -28.23 -64.14
N TRP A 152 9.83 -28.50 -65.17
CA TRP A 152 10.12 -27.55 -66.24
C TRP A 152 8.87 -27.34 -67.09
N ALA A 153 8.36 -26.11 -67.16
CA ALA A 153 7.24 -25.73 -68.01
C ALA A 153 7.77 -24.86 -69.16
N SER A 154 7.87 -25.44 -70.36
CA SER A 154 8.11 -24.68 -71.58
C SER A 154 6.79 -24.12 -72.10
N THR A 155 6.61 -22.80 -72.07
CA THR A 155 5.62 -22.13 -72.92
C THR A 155 6.22 -21.98 -74.31
N THR A 156 5.91 -22.92 -75.19
CA THR A 156 5.99 -22.70 -76.64
C THR A 156 4.55 -22.77 -77.14
N SER A 157 3.93 -21.60 -77.35
CA SER A 157 2.74 -21.50 -78.20
C SER A 157 3.19 -21.52 -79.66
N GLU A 158 2.42 -22.25 -80.46
CA GLU A 158 2.48 -22.39 -81.93
C GLU A 158 2.53 -21.06 -82.69
#